data_AF-A0A965TFS9-F1
#
_entry.id   AF-A0A965TFS9-F1
#
_cell.length_a   1.000
_cell.length_b   1.000
_cell.length_c   1.000
_cell.angle_alpha   90.00
_cell.angle_beta   90.00
_cell.angle_gamma   90.00
#
_symmetry.space_group_name_H-M   'P 1'
#
loop_
_entity.id
_entity.type
_entity.pdbx_description
1 polymer ?
#
loop_
_entity_poly.entity_id
_entity_poly.type
_entity_poly.pdbx_seq_one_letter_code
_entity_poly.pdbx_strand_id
1 'polypeptide(L)'
;MKEMFMKAKKFEPIIVCYDVNIMHSQIEKLLGKSVRITVLSGNRPKILEGVMVFASSKIFGVELILGDSKIKATYTYTDLFIKKVIIEEIIIL
;
A
#
# COMPACT_ATOMS: atom_id res chain seq x y z
N MET A 1 32.64 39.03 25.70
CA MET A 1 32.14 38.25 24.54
C MET A 1 30.68 37.93 24.81
N LYS A 2 29.75 38.30 23.91
CA LYS A 2 28.32 37.96 24.03
C LYS A 2 28.06 36.72 23.21
N GLU A 3 27.76 35.59 23.86
CA GLU A 3 27.31 34.37 23.19
C GLU A 3 25.89 34.59 22.63
N MET A 4 25.73 34.39 21.33
CA MET A 4 24.43 34.42 20.66
C MET A 4 23.83 33.01 20.74
N PHE A 5 22.88 32.81 21.64
CA PHE A 5 22.06 31.59 21.68
C PHE A 5 21.20 31.51 20.41
N MET A 6 21.62 30.69 19.44
CA MET A 6 20.73 30.28 18.35
C MET A 6 19.61 29.42 18.95
N LYS A 7 18.39 29.99 19.03
CA LYS A 7 17.19 29.23 19.37
C LYS A 7 17.02 28.10 18.34
N ALA A 8 17.08 26.86 18.81
CA ALA A 8 16.73 25.71 18.00
C ALA A 8 15.30 25.90 17.45
N LYS A 9 15.16 25.95 16.12
CA LYS A 9 13.85 25.95 15.46
C LYS A 9 13.21 24.60 15.76
N LYS A 10 12.05 24.60 16.44
CA LYS A 10 11.20 23.41 16.58
C LYS A 10 10.85 22.92 15.18
N PHE A 11 11.35 21.73 14.81
CA PHE A 11 10.80 20.99 13.69
C PHE A 11 9.51 20.36 14.16
N GLU A 12 8.38 20.93 13.77
CA GLU A 12 7.10 20.24 13.89
C GLU A 12 7.08 19.11 12.85
N PRO A 13 6.91 17.84 13.24
CA PRO A 13 6.79 16.77 12.27
C PRO A 13 5.53 17.05 11.46
N ILE A 14 5.69 17.29 10.15
CA ILE A 14 4.57 17.36 9.21
C ILE A 14 3.99 15.95 9.14
N ILE A 15 2.91 15.71 9.88
CA ILE A 15 2.11 14.50 9.73
C ILE A 15 1.34 14.67 8.42
N VAL A 16 1.84 14.08 7.35
CA VAL A 16 1.15 14.05 6.06
C VAL A 16 -0.05 13.12 6.18
N CYS A 17 -1.20 13.68 6.54
CA CYS A 17 -2.47 12.97 6.57
C CYS A 17 -2.94 12.75 5.13
N TYR A 18 -2.69 11.57 4.56
CA TYR A 18 -3.41 11.14 3.36
C TYR A 18 -4.83 10.73 3.74
N ASP A 19 -5.79 11.07 2.89
CA ASP A 19 -7.18 10.65 3.08
C ASP A 19 -7.28 9.15 2.79
N VAL A 20 -7.26 8.36 3.87
CA VAL A 20 -7.42 6.90 3.84
C VAL A 20 -8.71 6.49 3.12
N ASN A 21 -9.74 7.35 3.12
CA ASN A 21 -10.99 7.06 2.42
C ASN A 21 -10.82 7.06 0.90
N ILE A 22 -9.93 7.88 0.36
CA ILE A 22 -9.63 7.90 -1.09
C ILE A 22 -8.95 6.59 -1.49
N MET A 23 -7.93 6.16 -0.73
CA MET A 23 -7.25 4.88 -0.97
C MET A 23 -8.21 3.71 -0.82
N HIS A 24 -9.08 3.74 0.20
CA HIS A 24 -10.12 2.73 0.37
C HIS A 24 -11.05 2.67 -0.84
N SER A 25 -11.60 3.80 -1.29
CA SER A 25 -12.48 3.86 -2.47
C SER A 25 -11.79 3.37 -3.74
N GLN A 26 -10.49 3.64 -3.91
CA GLN A 26 -9.72 3.11 -5.05
C GLN A 26 -9.57 1.59 -4.99
N ILE A 27 -9.29 1.03 -3.80
CA ILE A 27 -9.17 -0.42 -3.62
C ILE A 27 -10.52 -1.12 -3.73
N GLU A 28 -11.61 -0.52 -3.26
CA GLU A 28 -12.96 -1.05 -3.46
C GLU A 28 -13.33 -1.19 -4.94
N LYS A 29 -12.89 -0.24 -5.79
CA LYS A 29 -13.10 -0.32 -7.24
C LYS A 29 -12.36 -1.50 -7.90
N LEU A 30 -11.36 -2.08 -7.23
CA LEU A 30 -10.64 -3.24 -7.72
C LEU A 30 -11.33 -4.55 -7.35
N LEU A 31 -12.35 -4.56 -6.49
CA LEU A 31 -13.03 -5.79 -6.07
C LEU A 31 -13.51 -6.64 -7.25
N GLY A 32 -13.17 -7.93 -7.21
CA GLY A 32 -13.47 -8.90 -8.27
C GLY A 32 -12.57 -8.79 -9.50
N LYS A 33 -11.69 -7.79 -9.58
CA LYS A 33 -10.78 -7.60 -10.72
C LYS A 33 -9.47 -8.34 -10.53
N SER A 34 -8.87 -8.72 -11.66
CA SER A 34 -7.50 -9.22 -11.71
C SER A 34 -6.52 -8.08 -11.41
N VAL A 35 -5.59 -8.33 -10.50
CA VAL A 35 -4.62 -7.35 -10.03
C VAL A 35 -3.21 -7.93 -10.03
N ARG A 36 -2.23 -7.08 -10.31
CA ARG A 36 -0.82 -7.33 -10.09
C ARG A 36 -0.40 -6.63 -8.81
N ILE A 37 0.27 -7.36 -7.93
CA ILE A 37 0.82 -6.85 -6.68
C ILE A 37 2.34 -6.93 -6.72
N THR A 38 2.99 -5.79 -6.48
CA THR A 38 4.42 -5.72 -6.25
C THR A 38 4.68 -5.48 -4.77
N VAL A 39 5.35 -6.43 -4.10
CA VAL A 39 5.76 -6.34 -2.69
C VAL A 39 7.24 -6.03 -2.62
N LEU A 40 7.59 -4.85 -2.12
CA LEU A 40 8.96 -4.41 -1.87
C LEU A 40 9.40 -4.89 -0.48
N SER A 41 10.02 -6.07 -0.41
CA SER A 41 10.57 -6.63 0.84
C SER A 41 12.07 -6.85 0.72
N GLY A 42 12.86 -5.97 1.34
CA GLY A 42 14.33 -6.04 1.30
C GLY A 42 14.90 -5.70 -0.08
N ASN A 43 15.92 -6.44 -0.53
CA ASN A 43 16.68 -6.10 -1.74
C ASN A 43 16.06 -6.58 -3.07
N ARG A 44 14.96 -7.35 -3.05
CA ARG A 44 14.32 -7.84 -4.27
C ARG A 44 12.80 -7.68 -4.23
N PRO A 45 12.21 -6.94 -5.19
CA PRO A 45 10.76 -6.87 -5.32
C PRO A 45 10.19 -8.23 -5.72
N LYS A 46 9.06 -8.61 -5.11
CA LYS A 46 8.28 -9.78 -5.51
C LYS A 46 7.03 -9.31 -6.26
N ILE A 47 6.82 -9.81 -7.47
CA ILE A 47 5.64 -9.51 -8.28
C ILE A 47 4.76 -10.74 -8.27
N LEU A 48 3.48 -10.54 -7.97
CA LEU A 48 2.46 -11.59 -7.81
C LEU A 48 1.19 -11.16 -8.55
N GLU A 49 0.46 -12.11 -9.11
CA GLU A 49 -0.82 -11.85 -9.75
C GLU A 49 -1.93 -12.55 -8.97
N GLY A 50 -3.13 -11.96 -8.98
CA GLY A 50 -4.25 -12.47 -8.22
C GLY A 50 -5.54 -11.73 -8.51
N VAL A 51 -6.55 -11.99 -7.69
CA VAL A 51 -7.86 -11.34 -7.76
C VAL A 51 -8.15 -10.65 -6.45
N MET A 52 -8.58 -9.40 -6.53
CA MET A 52 -8.98 -8.63 -5.36
C MET A 52 -10.28 -9.21 -4.78
N VAL A 53 -10.25 -9.73 -3.55
CA VAL A 53 -11.39 -10.47 -2.98
C VAL A 53 -12.17 -9.73 -1.91
N PHE A 54 -11.53 -8.86 -1.11
CA PHE A 54 -12.25 -8.03 -0.14
C PHE A 54 -11.49 -6.75 0.19
N ALA A 55 -12.23 -5.69 0.53
CA ALA A 55 -11.69 -4.43 1.02
C ALA A 55 -12.47 -4.05 2.29
N SER A 56 -11.76 -3.60 3.32
CA SER A 56 -12.33 -3.09 4.57
C SER A 56 -11.70 -1.74 4.89
N SER A 57 -12.07 -1.11 6.00
CA SER A 57 -11.53 0.19 6.39
C SER A 57 -10.04 0.19 6.77
N LYS A 58 -9.44 -0.98 7.05
CA LYS A 58 -8.03 -1.09 7.51
C LYS A 58 -7.17 -1.99 6.64
N ILE A 59 -7.77 -3.01 6.07
CA ILE A 59 -7.08 -4.04 5.31
C ILE A 59 -7.84 -4.37 4.03
N PHE A 60 -7.13 -4.94 3.08
CA PHE A 60 -7.69 -5.50 1.86
C PHE A 60 -7.01 -6.84 1.57
N GLY A 61 -7.73 -7.76 0.94
CA GLY A 61 -7.25 -9.10 0.67
C GLY A 61 -7.29 -9.46 -0.81
N VAL A 62 -6.26 -10.15 -1.25
CA VAL A 62 -6.09 -10.61 -2.63
C VAL A 62 -5.88 -12.12 -2.63
N GLU A 63 -6.62 -12.82 -3.46
CA GLU A 63 -6.40 -14.23 -3.74
C GLU A 63 -5.32 -14.35 -4.81
N LEU A 64 -4.13 -14.72 -4.38
CA LEU A 64 -2.95 -14.91 -5.22
C LEU A 64 -2.97 -16.28 -5.87
N ILE A 65 -2.52 -16.35 -7.12
CA ILE A 65 -2.35 -17.60 -7.86
C ILE A 65 -0.86 -17.94 -7.87
N LEU A 66 -0.50 -19.06 -7.23
CA LEU A 66 0.88 -19.53 -7.12
C LEU A 66 0.95 -20.96 -7.68
N GLY A 67 1.22 -21.08 -8.98
CA GLY A 67 1.09 -22.35 -9.69
C GLY A 67 -0.36 -22.85 -9.62
N ASP A 68 -0.54 -24.07 -9.13
CA ASP A 68 -1.88 -24.69 -8.97
C ASP A 68 -2.56 -24.33 -7.64
N SER A 69 -1.90 -23.56 -6.76
CA SER A 69 -2.43 -23.18 -5.45
C SER A 69 -2.99 -21.77 -5.43
N LYS A 70 -4.10 -21.59 -4.70
CA LYS A 70 -4.70 -20.29 -4.40
C LYS A 70 -4.47 -19.93 -2.95
N ILE A 71 -3.86 -18.78 -2.69
CA ILE A 71 -3.55 -18.32 -1.33
C ILE A 71 -4.15 -16.92 -1.13
N LYS A 72 -4.85 -16.70 -0.02
CA LYS A 72 -5.33 -15.38 0.35
C LYS A 72 -4.24 -14.61 1.09
N ALA A 73 -3.76 -13.53 0.50
CA ALA A 73 -2.86 -12.58 1.14
C ALA A 73 -3.63 -11.33 1.57
N THR A 74 -3.26 -10.77 2.72
CA THR A 74 -3.87 -9.55 3.27
C THR A 74 -2.83 -8.47 3.40
N TYR A 75 -3.19 -7.24 3.05
CA TYR A 75 -2.32 -6.07 3.09
C TYR A 75 -3.05 -4.90 3.77
N THR A 76 -2.28 -3.92 4.27
CA THR A 76 -2.83 -2.71 4.90
C THR A 76 -2.76 -1.52 3.95
N TYR A 77 -3.61 -0.52 4.17
CA TYR A 77 -3.47 0.76 3.45
C TYR A 77 -2.17 1.49 3.80
N THR A 78 -1.62 1.22 4.99
CA THR A 78 -0.30 1.73 5.37
C THR A 78 0.80 1.15 4.47
N ASP A 79 0.71 -0.14 4.08
CA ASP A 79 1.67 -0.75 3.16
C ASP A 79 1.64 -0.09 1.76
N LEU A 80 0.45 0.30 1.27
CA LEU A 80 0.29 1.09 0.05
C LEU A 80 0.89 2.49 0.20
N PHE A 81 0.57 3.15 1.31
CA PHE A 81 1.02 4.51 1.60
C PHE A 81 2.54 4.63 1.63
N ILE A 82 3.23 3.71 2.32
CA ILE A 82 4.70 3.69 2.37
C ILE A 82 5.32 3.06 1.10
N LYS A 83 4.52 2.76 0.09
CA LYS A 83 4.92 2.11 -1.18
C LYS A 83 5.61 0.75 -1.00
N LYS A 84 5.44 0.11 0.15
CA LYS A 84 5.92 -1.27 0.38
C LYS A 84 5.12 -2.26 -0.46
N VAL A 85 3.86 -1.94 -0.73
CA VAL A 85 2.99 -2.68 -1.64
C VAL A 85 2.51 -1.72 -2.73
N ILE A 86 2.54 -2.18 -3.97
CA ILE A 86 1.96 -1.50 -5.12
C ILE A 86 0.95 -2.46 -5.73
N ILE A 87 -0.24 -1.97 -6.09
CA ILE A 87 -1.31 -2.77 -6.70
C ILE A 87 -1.79 -2.08 -7.98
N GLU A 88 -1.94 -2.86 -9.04
CA GLU A 88 -2.32 -2.40 -10.36
C GLU A 88 -3.42 -3.32 -10.93
N GLU A 89 -4.41 -2.75 -11.61
CA GLU A 89 -5.43 -3.53 -12.34
C GLU A 89 -4.82 -4.12 -13.62
N ILE A 90 -5.07 -5.41 -13.88
CA ILE A 90 -4.70 -6.06 -15.13
C ILE A 90 -5.88 -5.93 -16.09
N ILE A 91 -5.76 -5.08 -17.10
CA ILE A 91 -6.75 -4.90 -18.15
C ILE A 91 -6.40 -5.83 -19.31
N ILE A 92 -7.23 -6.86 -19.54
CA ILE A 92 -7.15 -7.69 -20.75
C ILE A 92 -8.01 -7.00 -21.81
N LEU A 93 -7.37 -6.51 -22.88
CA LEU A 93 -8.00 -5.86 -24.02
C LEU A 93 -8.66 -6.86 -24.98
#